data_AF-A0A2T2U6Q5-F1
#
_entry.id   AF-A0A2T2U6Q5-F1
#
_cell.length_a   1.000
_cell.length_b   1.000
_cell.length_c   1.000
_cell.angle_alpha   90.00
_cell.angle_beta   90.00
_cell.angle_gamma   90.00
#
_symmetry.space_group_name_H-M   'P 1'
#
loop_
_entity.id
_entity.type
_entity.pdbx_description
1 polymer ?
#
loop_
_entity_poly.entity_id
_entity_poly.type
_entity_poly.pdbx_seq_one_letter_code
_entity_poly.pdbx_strand_id
1 'polypeptide(L)'
;MHPSRGWRSAWLLLIAGLLMGACNVFDVSSPEPNTVDALLTDAQTALAADEASRAVRLLERAFDKDSTDVRVRVELGNALYADRGLDVFTLRAAAEHLVELSKSSKAPSTARSVRENTVCTDGARPEMSADRYDSIPLDADPVRPLVEHASTVERVRRLVVGGVLERRAEALASARARYRRKGLLVGAVTGVATGVVGVHAAFDTTDGSLYLDREFEPDRALVACAGTDDALGRRHDALCALDAAARRGVQWLQDRNRSAAADRGSVLIDRLQDLAAAASARIDCS
;
A
#
# COMPACT_ATOMS: atom_id res chain seq x y z
N MET A 1 3.32 -17.27 -73.79
CA MET A 1 1.87 -17.52 -73.99
C MET A 1 1.42 -18.61 -73.03
N HIS A 2 0.43 -18.25 -72.20
CA HIS A 2 -0.38 -19.03 -71.25
C HIS A 2 0.24 -20.05 -70.27
N PRO A 3 0.19 -19.77 -68.96
CA PRO A 3 0.25 -20.79 -67.92
C PRO A 3 -1.11 -21.48 -67.76
N SER A 4 -1.12 -22.82 -67.73
CA SER A 4 -2.31 -23.63 -67.48
C SER A 4 -2.67 -23.65 -65.99
N ARG A 5 -3.86 -23.11 -65.74
CA ARG A 5 -4.64 -23.19 -64.51
C ARG A 5 -4.96 -24.66 -64.19
N GLY A 6 -4.70 -25.12 -62.97
CA GLY A 6 -5.15 -26.45 -62.57
C GLY A 6 -4.94 -26.85 -61.11
N TRP A 7 -4.20 -26.09 -60.29
CA TRP A 7 -3.85 -26.55 -58.94
C TRP A 7 -4.26 -25.65 -57.77
N ARG A 8 -5.05 -24.60 -58.02
CA ARG A 8 -5.47 -23.66 -56.96
C ARG A 8 -6.85 -23.92 -56.37
N SER A 9 -7.55 -24.97 -56.82
CA SER A 9 -8.95 -25.21 -56.41
C SER A 9 -9.15 -26.37 -55.42
N ALA A 10 -8.11 -27.16 -55.12
CA ALA A 10 -8.20 -28.28 -54.18
C ALA A 10 -7.89 -27.91 -52.72
N TRP A 11 -7.20 -26.79 -52.48
CA TRP A 11 -6.82 -26.36 -51.13
C TRP A 11 -7.87 -25.49 -50.42
N LEU A 12 -8.88 -24.99 -51.14
CA LEU A 12 -9.92 -24.11 -50.57
C LEU A 12 -11.14 -24.86 -50.01
N LEU A 13 -11.27 -26.17 -50.26
CA LEU A 13 -12.34 -27.00 -49.66
C LEU A 13 -11.93 -27.70 -48.36
N LEU A 14 -10.64 -27.70 -48.00
CA LEU A 14 -10.16 -28.16 -46.69
C LEU A 14 -10.21 -27.06 -45.61
N ILE A 15 -10.43 -25.80 -45.99
CA ILE A 15 -10.51 -24.66 -45.05
C ILE A 15 -11.96 -24.31 -44.68
N ALA A 16 -12.96 -24.69 -45.49
CA ALA A 16 -14.37 -24.42 -45.19
C ALA A 16 -15.06 -25.50 -44.31
N GLY A 17 -14.43 -26.66 -44.10
CA GLY A 17 -14.95 -27.73 -43.22
C GLY A 17 -14.50 -27.66 -41.75
N LEU A 18 -13.59 -26.74 -41.42
CA LEU A 18 -13.02 -26.59 -40.07
C LEU A 18 -13.66 -25.46 -39.24
N LEU A 19 -14.72 -24.83 -39.77
CA LEU A 19 -15.38 -23.66 -39.16
C LEU A 19 -16.85 -23.90 -38.77
N MET A 20 -17.37 -25.13 -38.81
CA MET A 20 -18.73 -25.44 -38.35
C MET A 20 -18.83 -26.79 -37.62
N GLY A 21 -18.08 -26.94 -36.51
CA GLY A 21 -18.14 -28.20 -35.75
C GLY A 21 -17.40 -28.22 -34.43
N ALA A 22 -17.47 -27.16 -33.61
CA ALA A 22 -17.15 -27.24 -32.18
C ALA A 22 -17.77 -26.09 -31.37
N CYS A 23 -18.95 -25.61 -31.73
CA CYS A 23 -19.88 -25.09 -30.74
C CYS A 23 -20.66 -26.28 -30.19
N ASN A 24 -20.06 -27.04 -29.28
CA ASN A 24 -20.77 -27.96 -28.42
C ASN A 24 -20.01 -28.15 -27.11
N VAL A 25 -20.62 -27.63 -26.04
CA VAL A 25 -20.78 -28.36 -24.79
C VAL A 25 -19.47 -28.82 -24.15
N PHE A 26 -18.65 -27.87 -23.73
CA PHE A 26 -18.06 -27.97 -22.40
C PHE A 26 -18.82 -27.02 -21.49
N ASP A 27 -20.06 -27.40 -21.19
CA ASP A 27 -20.61 -27.16 -19.85
C ASP A 27 -19.97 -28.21 -18.91
N VAL A 28 -18.63 -28.26 -18.95
CA VAL A 28 -17.87 -28.89 -17.88
C VAL A 28 -17.92 -27.82 -16.82
N SER A 29 -18.76 -28.08 -15.82
CA SER A 29 -18.54 -27.59 -14.47
C SER A 29 -17.09 -27.94 -14.16
N SER A 30 -16.16 -27.04 -14.50
CA SER A 30 -14.75 -27.19 -14.14
C SER A 30 -14.78 -27.47 -12.66
N PRO A 31 -14.30 -28.65 -12.21
CA PRO A 31 -14.45 -29.06 -10.82
C PRO A 31 -13.95 -27.89 -10.00
N GLU A 32 -14.81 -27.36 -9.12
CA GLU A 32 -14.46 -26.15 -8.39
C GLU A 32 -13.09 -26.39 -7.76
N PRO A 33 -12.12 -25.47 -7.95
CA PRO A 33 -10.80 -25.63 -7.39
C PRO A 33 -10.94 -25.88 -5.89
N ASN A 34 -10.62 -27.10 -5.47
CA ASN A 34 -10.87 -27.57 -4.10
C ASN A 34 -9.57 -27.72 -3.28
N THR A 35 -8.42 -27.63 -3.94
CA THR A 35 -7.10 -27.60 -3.30
C THR A 35 -6.60 -26.17 -3.17
N VAL A 36 -5.76 -25.92 -2.15
CA VAL A 36 -5.14 -24.61 -1.92
C VAL A 36 -4.32 -24.16 -3.14
N ASP A 37 -3.57 -25.07 -3.78
CA ASP A 37 -2.75 -24.74 -4.94
C ASP A 37 -3.57 -24.39 -6.19
N ALA A 38 -4.70 -25.07 -6.42
CA ALA A 38 -5.61 -24.74 -7.52
C ALA A 38 -6.25 -23.36 -7.30
N LEU A 39 -6.74 -23.10 -6.09
CA LEU A 39 -7.31 -21.80 -5.72
C LEU A 39 -6.29 -20.65 -5.84
N LEU A 40 -5.05 -20.87 -5.42
CA LEU A 40 -3.96 -19.90 -5.58
C LEU A 40 -3.67 -19.61 -7.06
N THR A 41 -3.65 -20.64 -7.90
CA THR A 41 -3.38 -20.51 -9.34
C THR A 41 -4.50 -19.72 -10.03
N ASP A 42 -5.76 -20.07 -9.75
CA ASP A 42 -6.91 -19.38 -10.33
C ASP A 42 -7.02 -17.94 -9.84
N ALA A 43 -6.71 -17.68 -8.57
CA ALA A 43 -6.68 -16.32 -8.04
C ALA A 43 -5.58 -15.47 -8.69
N GLN A 44 -4.42 -16.05 -8.99
CA GLN A 44 -3.35 -15.36 -9.73
C GLN A 44 -3.77 -15.02 -11.16
N THR A 45 -4.47 -15.94 -11.83
CA THR A 45 -5.08 -15.68 -13.15
C THR A 45 -6.11 -14.56 -13.08
N ALA A 46 -6.98 -14.56 -12.07
CA ALA A 46 -7.96 -13.51 -11.85
C ALA A 46 -7.30 -12.14 -11.61
N LEU A 47 -6.24 -12.06 -10.78
CA LEU A 47 -5.48 -10.81 -10.59
C LEU A 47 -4.82 -10.32 -11.89
N ALA A 48 -4.28 -11.25 -12.70
CA ALA A 48 -3.68 -10.89 -13.99
C ALA A 48 -4.71 -10.39 -15.02
N ALA A 49 -5.98 -10.78 -14.85
CA ALA A 49 -7.12 -10.32 -15.66
C ALA A 49 -7.83 -9.09 -15.05
N ASP A 50 -7.26 -8.46 -14.03
CA ASP A 50 -7.85 -7.32 -13.30
C ASP A 50 -9.18 -7.64 -12.59
N GLU A 51 -9.43 -8.92 -12.29
CA GLU A 51 -10.62 -9.40 -11.57
C GLU A 51 -10.34 -9.53 -10.07
N ALA A 52 -9.91 -8.43 -9.42
CA ALA A 52 -9.46 -8.44 -8.02
C ALA A 52 -10.49 -9.01 -7.04
N SER A 53 -11.77 -8.64 -7.17
CA SER A 53 -12.83 -9.17 -6.29
C SER A 53 -13.03 -10.68 -6.45
N ARG A 54 -12.80 -11.24 -7.65
CA ARG A 54 -12.83 -12.70 -7.87
C ARG A 54 -11.63 -13.37 -7.20
N ALA A 55 -10.45 -12.77 -7.33
CA ALA A 55 -9.25 -13.27 -6.65
C ALA A 55 -9.42 -13.31 -5.13
N VAL A 56 -10.01 -12.26 -4.53
CA VAL A 56 -10.32 -12.23 -3.09
C VAL A 56 -11.19 -13.42 -2.70
N ARG A 57 -12.30 -13.69 -3.41
CA ARG A 57 -13.18 -14.84 -3.10
C ARG A 57 -12.45 -16.18 -3.17
N LEU A 58 -11.59 -16.38 -4.18
CA LEU A 58 -10.81 -17.61 -4.33
C LEU A 58 -9.78 -17.76 -3.20
N LEU A 59 -9.15 -16.66 -2.79
CA LEU A 59 -8.13 -16.64 -1.74
C LEU A 59 -8.73 -16.76 -0.34
N GLU A 60 -9.95 -16.26 -0.11
CA GLU A 60 -10.72 -16.51 1.11
C GLU A 60 -11.04 -18.00 1.24
N ARG A 61 -11.51 -18.65 0.17
CA ARG A 61 -11.69 -20.12 0.15
C ARG A 61 -10.39 -20.88 0.41
N ALA A 62 -9.26 -20.39 -0.11
CA ALA A 62 -7.95 -20.99 0.16
C ALA A 62 -7.54 -20.81 1.62
N PHE A 63 -7.84 -19.66 2.21
CA PHE A 63 -7.56 -19.32 3.61
C PHE A 63 -8.41 -20.15 4.57
N ASP A 64 -9.67 -20.40 4.26
CA ASP A 64 -10.54 -21.27 5.06
C ASP A 64 -10.04 -22.72 5.07
N LYS A 65 -9.40 -23.15 3.98
CA LYS A 65 -8.79 -24.49 3.87
C LYS A 65 -7.47 -24.59 4.61
N ASP A 66 -6.58 -23.61 4.42
CA ASP A 66 -5.31 -23.54 5.13
C ASP A 66 -4.92 -22.09 5.41
N SER A 67 -5.38 -21.60 6.56
CA SER A 67 -5.04 -20.26 7.05
C SER A 67 -3.58 -20.15 7.47
N THR A 68 -2.82 -21.24 7.52
CA THR A 68 -1.43 -21.26 7.97
C THR A 68 -0.45 -21.10 6.81
N ASP A 69 -0.88 -21.33 5.58
CA ASP A 69 -0.08 -21.16 4.37
C ASP A 69 0.27 -19.67 4.15
N VAL A 70 1.58 -19.37 4.17
CA VAL A 70 2.11 -18.03 3.96
C VAL A 70 1.79 -17.48 2.57
N ARG A 71 1.69 -18.34 1.56
CA ARG A 71 1.34 -17.96 0.18
C ARG A 71 -0.07 -17.41 0.13
N VAL A 72 -1.01 -18.10 0.79
CA VAL A 72 -2.41 -17.69 0.86
C VAL A 72 -2.55 -16.35 1.57
N ARG A 73 -1.90 -16.17 2.72
CA ARG A 73 -1.93 -14.90 3.47
C ARG A 73 -1.40 -13.72 2.65
N VAL A 74 -0.25 -13.91 2.00
CA VAL A 74 0.40 -12.87 1.18
C VAL A 74 -0.45 -12.53 -0.04
N GLU A 75 -0.95 -13.54 -0.76
CA GLU A 75 -1.78 -13.31 -1.95
C GLU A 75 -3.13 -12.69 -1.58
N LEU A 76 -3.78 -13.14 -0.49
CA LEU A 76 -5.03 -12.53 0.00
C LEU A 76 -4.81 -11.07 0.39
N GLY A 77 -3.72 -10.76 1.10
CA GLY A 77 -3.38 -9.38 1.44
C GLY A 77 -3.19 -8.51 0.20
N ASN A 78 -2.48 -9.02 -0.81
CA ASN A 78 -2.30 -8.32 -2.08
C ASN A 78 -3.62 -8.12 -2.85
N ALA A 79 -4.48 -9.14 -2.89
CA ALA A 79 -5.77 -9.07 -3.59
C ALA A 79 -6.73 -8.10 -2.93
N LEU A 80 -6.77 -8.04 -1.58
CA LEU A 80 -7.59 -7.08 -0.83
C LEU A 80 -7.20 -5.63 -1.12
N TYR A 81 -5.91 -5.38 -1.34
CA TYR A 81 -5.40 -4.08 -1.74
C TYR A 81 -5.71 -3.76 -3.21
N ALA A 82 -5.51 -4.70 -4.12
CA ALA A 82 -5.90 -4.55 -5.52
C ALA A 82 -7.40 -4.25 -5.68
N ASP A 83 -8.26 -4.94 -4.92
CA ASP A 83 -9.72 -4.74 -4.92
C ASP A 83 -10.14 -3.31 -4.52
N ARG A 84 -9.29 -2.60 -3.78
CA ARG A 84 -9.53 -1.24 -3.29
C ARG A 84 -8.67 -0.18 -3.97
N GLY A 85 -7.89 -0.55 -5.00
CA GLY A 85 -6.94 0.36 -5.63
C GLY A 85 -5.89 0.91 -4.65
N LEU A 86 -5.57 0.17 -3.58
CA LEU A 86 -4.53 0.53 -2.61
C LEU A 86 -3.23 -0.13 -3.02
N ASP A 87 -2.38 0.58 -3.77
CA ASP A 87 -1.14 0.04 -4.27
C ASP A 87 0.10 0.79 -3.73
N VAL A 88 1.26 0.43 -4.26
CA VAL A 88 2.53 1.09 -3.91
C VAL A 88 2.53 2.57 -4.26
N PHE A 89 1.82 2.98 -5.32
CA PHE A 89 1.70 4.38 -5.71
C PHE A 89 0.80 5.15 -4.76
N THR A 90 -0.30 4.55 -4.29
CA THR A 90 -1.14 5.14 -3.24
C THR A 90 -0.32 5.45 -2.00
N LEU A 91 0.50 4.49 -1.54
CA LEU A 91 1.35 4.73 -0.37
C LEU A 91 2.43 5.76 -0.64
N ARG A 92 3.10 5.68 -1.80
CA ARG A 92 4.12 6.65 -2.17
C ARG A 92 3.55 8.07 -2.16
N ALA A 93 2.37 8.26 -2.75
CA ALA A 93 1.71 9.55 -2.78
C ALA A 93 1.35 10.03 -1.36
N ALA A 94 0.88 9.14 -0.48
CA ALA A 94 0.62 9.49 0.92
C ALA A 94 1.90 9.92 1.66
N ALA A 95 3.00 9.18 1.49
CA ALA A 95 4.28 9.52 2.10
C ALA A 95 4.82 10.86 1.56
N GLU A 96 4.81 11.05 0.24
CA GLU A 96 5.20 12.31 -0.41
C GLU A 96 4.32 13.47 0.08
N HIS A 97 3.01 13.28 0.24
CA HIS A 97 2.11 14.32 0.77
C HIS A 97 2.47 14.77 2.19
N LEU A 98 2.99 13.86 3.02
CA LEU A 98 3.37 14.18 4.40
C LEU A 98 4.72 14.93 4.49
N VAL A 99 5.64 14.76 3.53
CA VAL A 99 7.01 15.33 3.63
C VAL A 99 7.46 16.20 2.46
N GLU A 100 6.71 16.26 1.36
CA GLU A 100 7.01 17.09 0.20
C GLU A 100 6.20 18.38 0.13
N LEU A 101 6.83 19.38 -0.49
CA LEU A 101 6.24 20.69 -0.76
C LEU A 101 5.11 20.54 -1.78
N SER A 102 3.90 20.91 -1.38
CA SER A 102 2.81 21.16 -2.32
C SER A 102 3.16 22.39 -3.17
N LYS A 103 3.94 22.24 -4.25
CA LYS A 103 4.22 23.35 -5.19
C LYS A 103 2.97 23.83 -5.95
N SER A 104 1.86 23.12 -5.85
CA SER A 104 0.62 23.45 -6.53
C SER A 104 -0.57 22.89 -5.78
N SER A 105 -0.99 23.59 -4.73
CA SER A 105 -2.40 23.62 -4.38
C SER A 105 -2.65 25.00 -3.81
N LYS A 106 -3.53 25.77 -4.46
CA LYS A 106 -4.21 26.86 -3.76
C LYS A 106 -4.80 26.21 -2.52
N ALA A 107 -4.22 26.48 -1.36
CA ALA A 107 -4.75 26.02 -0.09
C ALA A 107 -6.27 26.23 -0.12
N PRO A 108 -7.09 25.20 0.15
CA PRO A 108 -8.47 25.45 0.49
C PRO A 108 -8.43 26.50 1.61
N SER A 109 -9.13 27.60 1.42
CA SER A 109 -9.20 28.76 2.33
C SER A 109 -9.89 28.44 3.67
N THR A 110 -9.81 27.18 4.10
CA THR A 110 -10.19 26.67 5.40
C THR A 110 -8.97 26.10 6.11
N ALA A 111 -7.79 26.71 5.93
CA ALA A 111 -6.72 26.60 6.91
C ALA A 111 -7.36 27.06 8.23
N ARG A 112 -7.72 26.07 9.06
CA ARG A 112 -8.25 26.30 10.40
C ARG A 112 -7.19 27.16 11.07
N SER A 113 -7.50 28.44 11.27
CA SER A 113 -6.63 29.34 12.01
C SER A 113 -6.33 28.63 13.31
N VAL A 114 -5.04 28.38 13.54
CA VAL A 114 -4.58 27.82 14.80
C VAL A 114 -5.14 28.72 15.89
N ARG A 115 -5.71 28.10 16.92
CA ARG A 115 -6.26 28.84 18.06
C ARG A 115 -5.07 29.36 18.86
N GLU A 116 -5.13 30.61 19.31
CA GLU A 116 -4.09 31.34 20.07
C GLU A 116 -3.50 30.61 21.31
N ASN A 117 -4.01 29.42 21.66
CA ASN A 117 -3.61 28.60 22.80
C ASN A 117 -3.16 27.17 22.44
N THR A 118 -2.71 26.88 21.21
CA THR A 118 -2.17 25.54 20.91
C THR A 118 -0.73 25.38 21.37
N VAL A 119 -0.44 24.24 22.00
CA VAL A 119 0.91 23.76 22.31
C VAL A 119 1.36 22.83 21.19
N CYS A 120 2.57 23.07 20.67
CA CYS A 120 3.17 22.22 19.64
C CYS A 120 4.37 21.45 20.17
N THR A 121 4.70 20.34 19.50
CA THR A 121 5.93 19.59 19.74
C THR A 121 7.17 20.50 19.66
N ASP A 122 8.11 20.32 20.59
CA ASP A 122 9.38 21.05 20.65
C ASP A 122 9.23 22.59 20.66
N GLY A 123 8.11 23.09 21.21
CA GLY A 123 7.84 24.53 21.30
C GLY A 123 7.68 25.23 19.94
N ALA A 124 7.44 24.48 18.87
CA ALA A 124 7.21 25.02 17.53
C ALA A 124 6.04 26.02 17.54
N ARG A 125 6.11 27.04 16.67
CA ARG A 125 5.14 28.14 16.63
C ARG A 125 4.71 28.45 15.18
N PRO A 126 3.90 27.57 14.56
CA PRO A 126 3.48 27.75 13.16
C PRO A 126 2.77 29.07 12.86
N GLU A 127 1.98 29.58 13.82
CA GLU A 127 1.23 30.85 13.69
C GLU A 127 2.12 32.07 13.42
N MET A 128 3.32 32.10 14.00
CA MET A 128 4.20 33.27 13.94
C MET A 128 5.12 33.27 12.71
N SER A 129 5.14 32.19 11.93
CA SER A 129 6.07 32.02 10.81
C SER A 129 5.45 31.20 9.69
N ALA A 130 4.39 31.73 9.08
CA ALA A 130 3.68 31.05 7.99
C ALA A 130 4.59 30.68 6.80
N ASP A 131 5.69 31.42 6.59
CA ASP A 131 6.67 31.13 5.54
C ASP A 131 7.61 29.96 5.85
N ARG A 132 7.60 29.45 7.09
CA ARG A 132 8.41 28.30 7.53
C ARG A 132 7.60 27.01 7.64
N TYR A 133 6.32 27.11 8.00
CA TYR A 133 5.47 25.95 8.29
C TYR A 133 4.36 25.79 7.24
N ASP A 134 4.29 24.63 6.61
CA ASP A 134 3.19 24.28 5.72
C ASP A 134 2.18 23.40 6.45
N SER A 135 0.89 23.74 6.42
CA SER A 135 -0.16 22.88 6.97
C SER A 135 -0.36 21.65 6.09
N ILE A 136 -0.40 20.47 6.70
CA ILE A 136 -0.63 19.20 6.00
C ILE A 136 -2.10 18.79 6.17
N PRO A 137 -2.92 18.84 5.10
CA PRO A 137 -4.29 18.37 5.17
C PRO A 137 -4.34 16.84 5.18
N LEU A 138 -4.80 16.25 6.28
CA LEU A 138 -4.89 14.79 6.43
C LEU A 138 -6.09 14.17 5.69
N ASP A 139 -7.06 14.98 5.26
CA ASP A 139 -8.21 14.54 4.44
C ASP A 139 -7.97 14.69 2.93
N ALA A 140 -6.75 15.03 2.52
CA ALA A 140 -6.39 15.20 1.11
C ALA A 140 -6.37 13.87 0.35
N ASP A 141 -6.53 13.95 -0.98
CA ASP A 141 -6.62 12.79 -1.88
C ASP A 141 -5.49 11.75 -1.72
N PRO A 142 -4.22 12.11 -1.43
CA PRO A 142 -3.17 11.10 -1.21
C PRO A 142 -3.36 10.25 0.05
N VAL A 143 -4.01 10.78 1.09
CA VAL A 143 -4.21 10.12 2.38
C VAL A 143 -5.60 9.48 2.47
N ARG A 144 -6.61 10.13 1.89
CA ARG A 144 -8.03 9.76 2.01
C ARG A 144 -8.34 8.29 1.69
N PRO A 145 -7.83 7.68 0.60
CA PRO A 145 -8.10 6.27 0.29
C PRO A 145 -7.65 5.30 1.38
N LEU A 146 -6.54 5.60 2.07
CA LEU A 146 -6.03 4.76 3.16
C LEU A 146 -6.96 4.81 4.37
N VAL A 147 -7.51 5.99 4.66
CA VAL A 147 -8.44 6.24 5.77
C VAL A 147 -9.82 5.65 5.47
N GLU A 148 -10.37 5.89 4.29
CA GLU A 148 -11.67 5.34 3.83
C GLU A 148 -11.67 3.79 3.81
N HIS A 149 -10.49 3.19 3.69
CA HIS A 149 -10.31 1.74 3.68
C HIS A 149 -9.49 1.23 4.87
N ALA A 150 -9.53 1.93 6.01
CA ALA A 150 -8.82 1.56 7.24
C ALA A 150 -9.11 0.11 7.69
N SER A 151 -10.34 -0.38 7.51
CA SER A 151 -10.70 -1.76 7.84
C SER A 151 -10.00 -2.80 6.95
N THR A 152 -9.78 -2.47 5.68
CA THR A 152 -8.97 -3.28 4.75
C THR A 152 -7.50 -3.26 5.17
N VAL A 153 -6.94 -2.08 5.46
CA VAL A 153 -5.55 -1.94 5.96
C VAL A 153 -5.34 -2.79 7.22
N GLU A 154 -6.24 -2.70 8.20
CA GLU A 154 -6.17 -3.51 9.43
C GLU A 154 -6.30 -5.01 9.16
N ARG A 155 -7.16 -5.40 8.22
CA ARG A 155 -7.28 -6.81 7.80
C ARG A 155 -5.97 -7.31 7.19
N VAL A 156 -5.36 -6.56 6.29
CA VAL A 156 -4.08 -6.92 5.67
C VAL A 156 -2.95 -6.92 6.72
N ARG A 157 -2.96 -5.99 7.69
CA ARG A 157 -1.99 -5.96 8.78
C ARG A 157 -2.02 -7.25 9.59
N ARG A 158 -3.21 -7.72 9.98
CA ARG A 158 -3.37 -9.00 10.70
C ARG A 158 -2.95 -10.20 9.86
N LEU A 159 -3.23 -10.18 8.56
CA LEU A 159 -2.89 -11.28 7.65
C LEU A 159 -1.39 -11.39 7.38
N VAL A 160 -0.75 -10.27 7.00
CA VAL A 160 0.60 -10.23 6.46
C VAL A 160 1.62 -9.78 7.49
N VAL A 161 1.43 -8.61 8.12
CA VAL A 161 2.41 -8.12 9.12
C VAL A 161 2.42 -9.04 10.34
N GLY A 162 1.32 -9.11 11.06
CA GLY A 162 1.22 -9.97 12.24
C GLY A 162 1.24 -11.45 11.89
N GLY A 163 0.57 -11.84 10.80
CA GLY A 163 0.38 -13.25 10.44
C GLY A 163 1.55 -13.92 9.73
N VAL A 164 2.34 -13.15 8.95
CA VAL A 164 3.45 -13.69 8.17
C VAL A 164 4.79 -13.13 8.66
N LEU A 165 4.96 -11.82 8.67
CA LEU A 165 6.26 -11.19 8.96
C LEU A 165 6.69 -11.34 10.42
N GLU A 166 5.75 -11.27 11.36
CA GLU A 166 6.05 -11.40 12.80
C GLU A 166 5.97 -12.85 13.27
N ARG A 167 4.87 -13.55 13.00
CA ARG A 167 4.65 -14.91 13.53
C ARG A 167 5.22 -16.05 12.70
N ARG A 168 5.56 -15.81 11.42
CA ARG A 168 5.95 -16.87 10.47
C ARG A 168 7.12 -16.44 9.56
N ALA A 169 8.03 -15.63 10.09
CA ALA A 169 9.16 -15.09 9.33
C ALA A 169 10.00 -16.18 8.65
N GLU A 170 10.26 -17.28 9.35
CA GLU A 170 11.04 -18.43 8.84
C GLU A 170 10.33 -19.16 7.68
N ALA A 171 9.01 -19.33 7.78
CA ALA A 171 8.20 -19.92 6.72
C ALA A 171 8.17 -19.01 5.48
N LEU A 172 8.17 -17.69 5.66
CA LEU A 172 8.31 -16.75 4.55
C LEU A 172 9.72 -16.79 3.94
N ALA A 173 10.76 -16.89 4.77
CA ALA A 173 12.15 -16.95 4.32
C ALA A 173 12.41 -18.16 3.41
N SER A 174 11.85 -19.32 3.77
CA SER A 174 11.93 -20.59 3.02
C SER A 174 10.96 -20.66 1.83
N ALA A 175 9.98 -19.77 1.73
CA ALA A 175 9.06 -19.74 0.59
C ALA A 175 9.76 -19.36 -0.72
N ARG A 176 9.13 -19.71 -1.87
CA ARG A 176 9.61 -19.30 -3.20
C ARG A 176 9.82 -17.78 -3.26
N ALA A 177 10.88 -17.34 -3.93
CA ALA A 177 11.30 -15.94 -3.98
C ALA A 177 10.17 -14.94 -4.33
N ARG A 178 9.24 -15.33 -5.21
CA ARG A 178 8.07 -14.49 -5.56
C ARG A 178 7.19 -14.14 -4.36
N TYR A 179 6.92 -15.11 -3.47
CA TYR A 179 6.06 -14.91 -2.30
C TYR A 179 6.79 -14.15 -1.21
N ARG A 180 8.08 -14.43 -1.00
CA ARG A 180 8.93 -13.66 -0.09
C ARG A 180 8.96 -12.17 -0.48
N ARG A 181 9.25 -11.87 -1.75
CA ARG A 181 9.29 -10.48 -2.25
C ARG A 181 7.94 -9.77 -2.17
N LYS A 182 6.86 -10.46 -2.52
CA LYS A 182 5.50 -9.92 -2.41
C LYS A 182 5.11 -9.68 -0.95
N GLY A 183 5.39 -10.62 -0.05
CA GLY A 183 5.10 -10.50 1.38
C GLY A 183 5.83 -9.32 2.03
N LEU A 184 7.12 -9.13 1.72
CA LEU A 184 7.90 -7.98 2.19
C LEU A 184 7.34 -6.65 1.65
N LEU A 185 6.95 -6.60 0.37
CA LEU A 185 6.35 -5.40 -0.21
C LEU A 185 4.98 -5.07 0.42
N VAL A 186 4.07 -6.04 0.47
CA VAL A 186 2.74 -5.86 1.07
C VAL A 186 2.87 -5.49 2.55
N GLY A 187 3.80 -6.11 3.27
CA GLY A 187 4.08 -5.76 4.65
C GLY A 187 4.58 -4.33 4.83
N ALA A 188 5.56 -3.91 4.04
CA ALA A 188 6.04 -2.52 4.04
C ALA A 188 4.91 -1.54 3.75
N VAL A 189 4.10 -1.82 2.72
CA VAL A 189 2.98 -0.96 2.37
C VAL A 189 1.99 -0.86 3.53
N THR A 190 1.67 -2.00 4.13
CA THR A 190 0.67 -2.10 5.21
C THR A 190 1.11 -1.47 6.51
N GLY A 191 2.39 -1.63 6.88
CA GLY A 191 2.94 -1.02 8.09
C GLY A 191 2.77 0.50 8.05
N VAL A 192 3.19 1.13 6.95
CA VAL A 192 3.12 2.58 6.80
C VAL A 192 1.67 3.05 6.64
N ALA A 193 0.85 2.34 5.86
CA ALA A 193 -0.59 2.65 5.77
C ALA A 193 -1.28 2.63 7.14
N THR A 194 -0.92 1.68 8.01
CA THR A 194 -1.43 1.63 9.40
C THR A 194 -1.00 2.87 10.18
N GLY A 195 0.27 3.29 10.05
CA GLY A 195 0.77 4.51 10.68
C GLY A 195 0.03 5.76 10.21
N VAL A 196 -0.19 5.91 8.90
CA VAL A 196 -0.93 7.04 8.31
C VAL A 196 -2.37 7.08 8.81
N VAL A 197 -3.06 5.94 8.84
CA VAL A 197 -4.42 5.83 9.42
C VAL A 197 -4.42 6.19 10.90
N GLY A 198 -3.41 5.76 11.66
CA GLY A 198 -3.26 6.11 13.08
C GLY A 198 -3.06 7.62 13.31
N VAL A 199 -2.23 8.26 12.48
CA VAL A 199 -2.05 9.72 12.51
C VAL A 199 -3.36 10.44 12.19
N HIS A 200 -4.05 10.06 11.11
CA HIS A 200 -5.35 10.66 10.79
C HIS A 200 -6.32 10.58 11.97
N ALA A 201 -6.51 9.39 12.55
CA ALA A 201 -7.41 9.18 13.68
C ALA A 201 -7.02 9.99 14.93
N ALA A 202 -5.72 10.09 15.24
CA ALA A 202 -5.25 10.86 16.38
C ALA A 202 -5.52 12.37 16.22
N PHE A 203 -5.40 12.90 15.00
CA PHE A 203 -5.61 14.32 14.72
C PHE A 203 -7.09 14.68 14.58
N ASP A 204 -7.91 13.81 13.98
CA ASP A 204 -9.36 14.01 13.88
C ASP A 204 -10.02 14.02 15.26
N THR A 205 -9.72 13.02 16.10
CA THR A 205 -10.32 12.88 17.44
C THR A 205 -9.96 13.99 18.42
N THR A 206 -8.87 14.72 18.15
CA THR A 206 -8.36 15.75 19.05
C THR A 206 -8.44 17.16 18.48
N ASP A 207 -9.10 17.36 17.33
CA ASP A 207 -9.20 18.65 16.62
C ASP A 207 -7.82 19.27 16.35
N GLY A 208 -6.91 18.46 15.80
CA GLY A 208 -5.50 18.77 15.63
C GLY A 208 -5.09 19.31 14.29
N SER A 209 -3.91 19.94 14.26
CA SER A 209 -3.27 20.36 13.01
C SER A 209 -1.85 19.83 12.94
N LEU A 210 -1.51 19.26 11.78
CA LEU A 210 -0.19 18.76 11.42
C LEU A 210 0.48 19.79 10.50
N TYR A 211 1.76 20.06 10.76
CA TYR A 211 2.57 20.96 9.96
C TYR A 211 3.87 20.30 9.53
N LEU A 212 4.43 20.79 8.43
CA LEU A 212 5.80 20.52 8.01
C LEU A 212 6.66 21.77 8.26
N ASP A 213 7.64 21.67 9.15
CA ASP A 213 8.71 22.66 9.29
C ASP A 213 9.72 22.46 8.15
N ARG A 214 9.76 23.42 7.22
CA ARG A 214 10.59 23.36 6.01
C ARG A 214 12.04 23.72 6.23
N GLU A 215 12.34 24.42 7.32
CA GLU A 215 13.66 24.96 7.63
C GLU A 215 14.36 24.19 8.75
N PHE A 216 13.75 23.09 9.23
CA PHE A 216 14.46 22.16 10.09
C PHE A 216 15.55 21.46 9.26
N GLU A 217 16.76 21.38 9.82
CA GLU A 217 17.96 20.84 9.17
C GLU A 217 18.53 19.73 10.06
N PRO A 218 19.07 18.63 9.51
CA PRO A 218 19.30 18.38 8.08
C PRO A 218 18.05 17.95 7.28
N ASP A 219 16.98 17.59 7.99
CA ASP A 219 15.74 17.08 7.42
C ASP A 219 14.56 17.95 7.84
N ARG A 220 13.50 18.00 7.02
CA ARG A 220 12.24 18.65 7.40
C ARG A 220 11.64 17.94 8.61
N ALA A 221 10.79 18.64 9.39
CA ALA A 221 10.18 18.05 10.57
C ALA A 221 8.66 18.11 10.56
N LEU A 222 8.00 17.01 10.93
CA LEU A 222 6.58 17.00 11.24
C LEU A 222 6.36 17.63 12.62
N VAL A 223 5.37 18.51 12.71
CA VAL A 223 5.03 19.23 13.94
C VAL A 223 3.54 19.02 14.22
N ALA A 224 3.25 18.48 15.41
CA ALA A 224 1.88 18.34 15.91
C ALA A 224 1.55 19.49 16.86
N CYS A 225 0.38 20.13 16.68
CA CYS A 225 -0.05 21.26 17.52
C CYS A 225 -1.46 21.06 18.08
N ALA A 226 -1.61 20.93 19.40
CA ALA A 226 -2.86 20.59 20.10
C ALA A 226 -3.29 21.64 21.13
N GLY A 227 -4.58 21.69 21.46
CA GLY A 227 -5.08 22.61 22.50
C GLY A 227 -4.87 22.14 23.95
N THR A 228 -4.39 20.91 24.16
CA THR A 228 -4.13 20.32 25.50
C THR A 228 -2.92 19.38 25.44
N ASP A 229 -2.24 19.18 26.56
CA ASP A 229 -1.08 18.28 26.65
C ASP A 229 -1.47 16.82 26.39
N ASP A 230 -2.62 16.35 26.88
CA ASP A 230 -3.12 15.00 26.61
C ASP A 230 -3.39 14.75 25.10
N ALA A 231 -3.92 15.77 24.41
CA ALA A 231 -4.11 15.71 22.96
C ALA A 231 -2.77 15.75 22.21
N LEU A 232 -1.79 16.51 22.71
CA LEU A 232 -0.45 16.54 22.14
C LEU A 232 0.24 15.18 22.30
N GLY A 233 0.16 14.56 23.48
CA GLY A 233 0.70 13.23 23.76
C GLY A 233 0.18 12.15 22.81
N ARG A 234 -1.15 12.12 22.56
CA ARG A 234 -1.71 11.15 21.59
C ARG A 234 -1.19 11.33 20.16
N ARG A 235 -0.90 12.56 19.75
CA ARG A 235 -0.37 12.85 18.41
C ARG A 235 1.12 12.56 18.32
N HIS A 236 1.85 12.83 19.39
CA HIS A 236 3.24 12.40 19.57
C HIS A 236 3.33 10.88 19.39
N ASP A 237 2.51 10.11 20.11
CA ASP A 237 2.47 8.65 20.00
C ASP A 237 2.17 8.19 18.56
N ALA A 238 1.23 8.86 17.88
CA ALA A 238 0.88 8.54 16.51
C ALA A 238 2.03 8.83 15.52
N LEU A 239 2.76 9.93 15.69
CA LEU A 239 3.93 10.26 14.87
C LEU A 239 5.10 9.31 15.16
N CYS A 240 5.31 8.89 16.41
CA CYS A 240 6.29 7.86 16.74
C CYS A 240 5.93 6.49 16.16
N ALA A 241 4.65 6.12 16.16
CA ALA A 241 4.18 4.92 15.50
C ALA A 241 4.40 4.98 13.97
N LEU A 242 4.22 6.17 13.37
CA LEU A 242 4.50 6.39 11.95
C LEU A 242 6.00 6.26 11.63
N ASP A 243 6.89 6.85 12.44
CA ASP A 243 8.34 6.69 12.31
C ASP A 243 8.74 5.21 12.37
N ALA A 244 8.30 4.50 13.42
CA ALA A 244 8.60 3.09 13.60
C ALA A 244 8.09 2.23 12.42
N ALA A 245 6.90 2.55 11.89
CA ALA A 245 6.33 1.89 10.72
C ALA A 245 7.14 2.16 9.45
N ALA A 246 7.55 3.41 9.22
CA ALA A 246 8.35 3.81 8.08
C ALA A 246 9.73 3.13 8.08
N ARG A 247 10.44 3.14 9.23
CA ARG A 247 11.73 2.45 9.40
C ARG A 247 11.62 0.94 9.15
N ARG A 248 10.58 0.31 9.68
CA ARG A 248 10.34 -1.12 9.47
C ARG A 248 10.00 -1.43 8.00
N GLY A 249 9.23 -0.56 7.35
CA GLY A 249 8.96 -0.62 5.92
C GLY A 249 10.24 -0.57 5.09
N VAL A 250 11.15 0.35 5.40
CA VAL A 250 12.49 0.46 4.77
C VAL A 250 13.26 -0.85 4.92
N GLN A 251 13.32 -1.43 6.13
CA GLN A 251 14.02 -2.68 6.38
C GLN A 251 13.49 -3.83 5.51
N TRP A 252 12.16 -4.00 5.44
CA TRP A 252 11.55 -5.04 4.62
C TRP A 252 11.78 -4.83 3.11
N LEU A 253 11.78 -3.58 2.63
CA LEU A 253 12.10 -3.26 1.25
C LEU A 253 13.58 -3.51 0.91
N GLN A 254 14.49 -3.23 1.85
CA GLN A 254 15.90 -3.56 1.71
C GLN A 254 16.11 -5.09 1.67
N ASP A 255 15.44 -5.85 2.54
CA ASP A 255 15.48 -7.32 2.52
C ASP A 255 14.94 -7.89 1.20
N ARG A 256 13.89 -7.25 0.66
CA ARG A 256 13.32 -7.59 -0.66
C ARG A 256 14.34 -7.35 -1.78
N ASN A 257 15.07 -6.24 -1.75
CA ASN A 257 16.03 -5.86 -2.79
C ASN A 257 17.34 -6.65 -2.69
N ARG A 258 17.81 -7.02 -1.49
CA ARG A 258 18.92 -7.97 -1.34
C ARG A 258 18.63 -9.33 -1.99
N SER A 259 17.35 -9.66 -2.20
CA SER A 259 16.91 -10.85 -2.93
C SER A 259 16.79 -10.67 -4.46
N ALA A 260 17.21 -9.54 -5.04
CA ALA A 260 17.13 -9.26 -6.48
C ALA A 260 18.36 -8.48 -7.00
N ALA A 261 19.01 -8.98 -8.05
CA ALA A 261 20.02 -8.23 -8.79
C ALA A 261 19.37 -7.23 -9.75
N ALA A 262 18.82 -6.10 -9.26
CA ALA A 262 18.54 -4.87 -10.05
C ALA A 262 17.86 -3.74 -9.21
N ASP A 263 18.40 -2.54 -9.39
CA ASP A 263 18.19 -1.24 -8.72
C ASP A 263 16.79 -0.55 -8.75
N ARG A 264 15.67 -1.26 -8.90
CA ARG A 264 14.35 -0.58 -9.06
C ARG A 264 13.57 -0.32 -7.77
N GLY A 265 14.19 -0.43 -6.60
CA GLY A 265 13.53 -0.28 -5.30
C GLY A 265 13.89 0.99 -4.52
N SER A 266 14.72 1.89 -5.06
CA SER A 266 15.25 3.05 -4.34
C SER A 266 14.18 4.07 -3.96
N VAL A 267 13.32 4.46 -4.90
CA VAL A 267 12.41 5.61 -4.67
C VAL A 267 11.50 5.44 -3.46
N LEU A 268 10.83 4.28 -3.29
CA LEU A 268 9.98 4.06 -2.12
C LEU A 268 10.80 3.97 -0.82
N ILE A 269 12.01 3.40 -0.89
CA ILE A 269 12.91 3.36 0.27
C ILE A 269 13.27 4.79 0.69
N ASP A 270 13.69 5.63 -0.27
CA ASP A 270 14.07 7.01 -0.03
C ASP A 270 12.89 7.80 0.58
N ARG A 271 11.68 7.66 0.02
CA ARG A 271 10.48 8.32 0.58
C ARG A 271 10.12 7.89 1.99
N LEU A 272 10.30 6.62 2.32
CA LEU A 272 10.04 6.14 3.68
C LEU A 272 11.15 6.57 4.65
N GLN A 273 12.39 6.75 4.17
CA GLN A 273 13.47 7.34 4.97
C GLN A 273 13.18 8.82 5.25
N ASP A 274 12.78 9.60 4.24
CA ASP A 274 12.36 11.00 4.41
C ASP A 274 11.21 11.11 5.43
N LEU A 275 10.21 10.21 5.33
CA LEU A 275 9.08 10.18 6.25
C LEU A 275 9.49 9.86 7.70
N ALA A 276 10.35 8.86 7.89
CA ALA A 276 10.87 8.49 9.21
C ALA A 276 11.70 9.63 9.83
N ALA A 277 12.59 10.24 9.05
CA ALA A 277 13.38 11.38 9.49
C ALA A 277 12.47 12.53 9.92
N ALA A 278 11.48 12.89 9.10
CA ALA A 278 10.59 13.99 9.42
C ALA A 278 9.69 13.72 10.63
N ALA A 279 9.20 12.49 10.80
CA ALA A 279 8.36 12.13 11.94
C ALA A 279 9.11 12.16 13.29
N SER A 280 10.41 11.90 13.29
CA SER A 280 11.24 11.83 14.51
C SER A 280 12.09 13.09 14.76
N ALA A 281 12.20 14.00 13.79
CA ALA A 281 13.10 15.15 13.85
C ALA A 281 12.90 16.08 15.08
N ARG A 282 11.66 16.23 15.55
CA ARG A 282 11.30 17.11 16.70
C ARG A 282 10.54 16.38 17.80
N ILE A 283 10.58 15.06 17.76
CA ILE A 283 9.78 14.20 18.63
C ILE A 283 10.72 13.12 19.17
N ASP A 284 10.89 13.09 20.48
CA ASP A 284 11.61 12.00 21.13
C ASP A 284 10.71 10.76 21.19
N CYS A 285 11.05 9.76 20.37
CA CYS A 285 10.34 8.48 20.28
C CYS A 285 11.06 7.35 21.03
N SER A 286 12.07 7.68 21.86
CA SER A 286 12.87 6.71 22.62
C SER A 286 12.27 6.27 23.95
#